data_AF-A0A2A2EI13-F1
#
_entry.id   AF-A0A2A2EI13-F1
#
_cell.length_a   1.000
_cell.length_b   1.000
_cell.length_c   1.000
_cell.angle_alpha   90.00
_cell.angle_beta   90.00
_cell.angle_gamma   90.00
#
_symmetry.space_group_name_H-M   'P 1'
#
loop_
_entity.id
_entity.type
_entity.pdbx_description
1 polymer ?
#
loop_
_entity_poly.entity_id
_entity_poly.type
_entity_poly.pdbx_seq_one_letter_code
_entity_poly.pdbx_strand_id
1 'polypeptide(L)'
;MNTNQLQQFAADARRALMGAIEPRVREALDPASALYADNRTACEHLRGAAPSATDHKAFDAYVEQVTERYAYRWFNRIIAFRYMDVHGYTVTPVVSSADPKNVNGLPEILTAARRGEYDERVFGPAIRTNEAIRQRVEAILDGDITTADPQGAAYGLLMAAACNYWHTSLPFLFDEPNTIEGTIDVVLMPQNLLADGSPLREAIKVSMRCGRSERQRRNHRLALPVLHRTTQG
;
A
#
# COMPACT_ATOMS: atom_id res chain seq x y z
N MET A 1 9.11 -9.87 25.01
CA MET A 1 8.59 -9.18 23.81
C MET A 1 8.09 -7.82 24.28
N ASN A 2 8.60 -6.71 23.74
CA ASN A 2 8.18 -5.38 24.18
C ASN A 2 6.95 -4.94 23.38
N THR A 3 5.76 -5.33 23.84
CA THR A 3 4.46 -5.04 23.21
C THR A 3 4.19 -3.55 23.07
N ASN A 4 4.71 -2.73 23.99
CA ASN A 4 4.54 -1.28 23.96
C ASN A 4 5.22 -0.65 22.75
N GLN A 5 6.41 -1.15 22.35
CA GLN A 5 7.08 -0.67 21.15
C GLN A 5 6.29 -1.04 19.89
N LEU A 6 5.78 -2.28 19.80
CA LEU A 6 4.99 -2.72 18.64
C LEU A 6 3.68 -1.91 18.50
N GLN A 7 3.01 -1.64 19.62
CA GLN A 7 1.81 -0.80 19.67
C GLN A 7 2.11 0.63 19.22
N GLN A 8 3.22 1.20 19.66
CA GLN A 8 3.65 2.53 19.24
C GLN A 8 3.90 2.59 17.73
N PHE A 9 4.61 1.62 17.14
CA PHE A 9 4.87 1.59 15.71
C PHE A 9 3.60 1.38 14.87
N ALA A 10 2.66 0.55 15.32
CA ALA A 10 1.37 0.40 14.65
C ALA A 10 0.57 1.71 14.71
N ALA A 11 0.61 2.42 15.84
CA ALA A 11 0.00 3.73 15.98
C ALA A 11 0.67 4.79 15.08
N ASP A 12 1.99 4.77 14.96
CA ASP A 12 2.76 5.69 14.11
C ASP A 12 2.47 5.46 12.62
N ALA A 13 2.50 4.21 12.17
CA ALA A 13 2.16 3.85 10.79
C ALA A 13 0.71 4.23 10.45
N ARG A 14 -0.22 4.00 11.38
CA ARG A 14 -1.62 4.40 11.23
C ARG A 14 -1.78 5.91 11.13
N ARG A 15 -1.13 6.68 12.01
CA ARG A 15 -1.15 8.16 11.96
C ARG A 15 -0.58 8.69 10.66
N ALA A 16 0.53 8.12 10.19
CA ALA A 16 1.13 8.48 8.91
C ALA A 16 0.18 8.21 7.73
N LEU A 17 -0.47 7.02 7.71
CA LEU A 17 -1.44 6.68 6.66
C LEU A 17 -2.68 7.58 6.69
N MET A 18 -3.23 7.84 7.88
CA MET A 18 -4.38 8.75 8.02
C MET A 18 -4.01 10.15 7.51
N GLY A 19 -2.86 10.70 7.92
CA GLY A 19 -2.41 12.02 7.46
C GLY A 19 -2.13 12.08 5.95
N ALA A 20 -1.78 10.97 5.32
CA ALA A 20 -1.55 10.89 3.88
C ALA A 20 -2.82 10.64 3.05
N ILE A 21 -3.91 10.18 3.67
CA ILE A 21 -5.19 9.86 3.02
C ILE A 21 -6.22 10.97 3.25
N GLU A 22 -6.27 11.58 4.44
CA GLU A 22 -7.26 12.60 4.77
C GLU A 22 -7.31 13.74 3.75
N PRO A 23 -6.18 14.32 3.29
CA PRO A 23 -6.21 15.37 2.26
C PRO A 23 -6.88 14.90 0.97
N ARG A 24 -6.64 13.65 0.55
CA ARG A 24 -7.28 13.07 -0.64
C ARG A 24 -8.77 12.85 -0.44
N VAL A 25 -9.21 12.45 0.76
CA VAL A 25 -10.64 12.32 1.07
C VAL A 25 -11.32 13.68 0.97
N ARG A 26 -10.70 14.73 1.52
CA ARG A 26 -11.25 16.09 1.43
C ARG A 26 -11.31 16.59 -0.01
N GLU A 27 -10.25 16.39 -0.79
CA GLU A 27 -10.25 16.70 -2.22
C GLU A 27 -11.33 15.89 -2.98
N ALA A 28 -11.49 14.61 -2.68
CA ALA A 28 -12.49 13.75 -3.33
C ALA A 28 -13.94 14.14 -3.00
N LEU A 29 -14.17 14.86 -1.91
CA LEU A 29 -15.51 15.35 -1.52
C LEU A 29 -15.78 16.78 -1.99
N ASP A 30 -14.75 17.51 -2.43
CA ASP A 30 -14.83 18.87 -2.97
C ASP A 30 -15.03 18.85 -4.50
N PRO A 31 -16.22 19.23 -5.02
CA PRO A 31 -16.50 19.26 -6.45
C PRO A 31 -15.65 20.24 -7.25
N ALA A 32 -14.99 21.19 -6.58
CA ALA A 32 -14.11 22.16 -7.21
C ALA A 32 -12.66 21.64 -7.35
N SER A 33 -12.32 20.49 -6.75
CA SER A 33 -10.95 19.97 -6.79
C SER A 33 -10.62 19.31 -8.13
N ALA A 34 -9.34 19.35 -8.50
CA ALA A 34 -8.85 18.64 -9.68
C ALA A 34 -9.04 17.12 -9.56
N LEU A 35 -8.81 16.57 -8.36
CA LEU A 35 -9.00 15.15 -8.09
C LEU A 35 -10.45 14.71 -8.32
N TYR A 36 -11.43 15.54 -7.93
CA TYR A 36 -12.84 15.29 -8.21
C TYR A 36 -13.13 15.32 -9.72
N ALA A 37 -12.63 16.33 -10.42
CA ALA A 37 -12.83 16.47 -11.86
C ALA A 37 -12.29 15.26 -12.63
N ASP A 38 -11.09 14.78 -12.26
CA ASP A 38 -10.42 13.65 -12.91
C ASP A 38 -11.05 12.29 -12.54
N ASN A 39 -11.74 12.20 -11.40
CA ASN A 39 -12.26 10.94 -10.85
C ASN A 39 -13.75 11.00 -10.49
N ARG A 40 -14.53 11.69 -11.34
CA ARG A 40 -15.93 12.07 -11.08
C ARG A 40 -16.79 10.95 -10.53
N THR A 41 -16.82 9.79 -11.17
CA THR A 41 -17.70 8.67 -10.76
C THR A 41 -17.40 8.17 -9.35
N ALA A 42 -16.12 8.01 -9.00
CA ALA A 42 -15.70 7.58 -7.66
C ALA A 42 -16.00 8.64 -6.60
N CYS A 43 -15.76 9.91 -6.94
CA CYS A 43 -15.99 11.04 -6.04
C CYS A 43 -17.48 11.29 -5.80
N GLU A 44 -18.33 11.16 -6.83
CA GLU A 44 -19.79 11.22 -6.71
C GLU A 44 -20.33 10.10 -5.82
N HIS A 45 -19.78 8.88 -5.95
CA HIS A 45 -20.16 7.77 -5.08
C HIS A 45 -19.81 8.04 -3.61
N LEU A 46 -18.58 8.49 -3.32
CA LEU A 46 -18.15 8.88 -1.98
C LEU A 46 -19.00 10.02 -1.41
N ARG A 47 -19.32 11.02 -2.23
CA ARG A 47 -20.10 12.19 -1.82
C ARG A 47 -21.58 11.83 -1.60
N GLY A 48 -22.12 10.86 -2.33
CA GLY A 48 -23.51 10.41 -2.19
C GLY A 48 -23.84 9.85 -0.80
N ALA A 49 -22.84 9.34 -0.08
CA ALA A 49 -22.96 8.89 1.30
C ALA A 49 -22.58 9.96 2.34
N ALA A 50 -22.05 11.11 1.91
CA ALA A 50 -21.57 12.15 2.80
C ALA A 50 -22.74 12.95 3.41
N PRO A 51 -22.66 13.34 4.70
CA PRO A 51 -23.56 14.32 5.28
C PRO A 51 -23.51 15.67 4.56
N SER A 52 -24.50 16.52 4.82
CA SER A 52 -24.49 17.90 4.30
C SER A 52 -23.23 18.63 4.74
N ALA A 53 -22.54 19.30 3.80
CA ALA A 53 -21.35 20.09 4.09
C ALA A 53 -21.62 21.29 5.02
N THR A 54 -22.89 21.65 5.23
CA THR A 54 -23.30 22.68 6.20
C THR A 54 -23.31 22.18 7.65
N ASP A 55 -23.40 20.87 7.87
CA ASP A 55 -23.18 20.26 9.18
C ASP A 55 -21.70 19.86 9.28
N HIS A 56 -20.87 20.83 9.65
CA HIS A 56 -19.41 20.66 9.73
C HIS A 56 -19.01 19.48 10.63
N LYS A 57 -19.72 19.27 11.74
CA LYS A 57 -19.39 18.20 12.68
C LYS A 57 -19.68 16.82 12.08
N ALA A 58 -20.85 16.64 11.46
CA ALA A 58 -21.19 15.38 10.80
C ALA A 58 -20.28 15.12 9.60
N PHE A 59 -19.96 16.16 8.82
CA PHE A 59 -19.07 16.07 7.68
C PHE A 59 -17.65 15.68 8.09
N ASP A 60 -17.07 16.32 9.10
CA ASP A 60 -15.72 15.97 9.59
C ASP A 60 -15.67 14.55 10.17
N ALA A 61 -16.72 14.11 10.88
CA ALA A 61 -16.81 12.72 11.35
C ALA A 61 -16.87 11.71 10.19
N TYR A 62 -17.56 12.05 9.10
CA TYR A 62 -17.57 11.23 7.89
C TYR A 62 -16.19 11.18 7.21
N VAL A 63 -15.51 12.32 7.10
CA VAL A 63 -14.14 12.40 6.57
C VAL A 63 -13.20 11.52 7.41
N GLU A 64 -13.27 11.59 8.73
CA GLU A 64 -12.47 10.76 9.64
C GLU A 64 -12.77 9.26 9.44
N GLN A 65 -14.05 8.88 9.38
CA GLN A 65 -14.47 7.50 9.18
C GLN A 65 -13.95 6.92 7.85
N VAL A 66 -14.09 7.67 6.75
CA VAL A 66 -13.59 7.26 5.42
C VAL A 66 -12.06 7.17 5.46
N THR A 67 -11.40 8.17 6.04
CA THR A 67 -9.94 8.19 6.18
C THR A 67 -9.43 6.96 6.93
N GLU A 68 -10.03 6.63 8.08
CA GLU A 68 -9.64 5.46 8.87
C GLU A 68 -9.84 4.16 8.08
N ARG A 69 -10.99 4.01 7.42
CA ARG A 69 -11.31 2.82 6.62
C ARG A 69 -10.27 2.59 5.52
N TYR A 70 -9.94 3.62 4.75
CA TYR A 70 -8.99 3.49 3.65
C TYR A 70 -7.54 3.42 4.13
N ALA A 71 -7.20 4.06 5.25
CA ALA A 71 -5.90 3.90 5.90
C ALA A 71 -5.69 2.45 6.34
N TYR A 72 -6.69 1.82 6.94
CA TYR A 72 -6.62 0.42 7.32
C TYR A 72 -6.47 -0.52 6.12
N ARG A 73 -7.22 -0.29 5.03
CA ARG A 73 -7.11 -1.07 3.79
C ARG A 73 -5.71 -0.96 3.19
N TRP A 74 -5.19 0.24 3.05
CA TRP A 74 -3.85 0.46 2.49
C TRP A 74 -2.74 -0.07 3.40
N PHE A 75 -2.88 0.05 4.72
CA PHE A 75 -1.97 -0.60 5.66
C PHE A 75 -1.89 -2.11 5.40
N ASN A 76 -3.04 -2.79 5.35
CA ASN A 76 -3.08 -4.23 5.14
C ASN A 76 -2.47 -4.64 3.79
N ARG A 77 -2.73 -3.89 2.72
CA ARG A 77 -2.14 -4.14 1.40
C ARG A 77 -0.63 -3.96 1.41
N ILE A 78 -0.12 -2.90 2.05
CA ILE A 78 1.32 -2.66 2.18
C ILE A 78 1.98 -3.80 2.97
N ILE A 79 1.40 -4.20 4.10
CA ILE A 79 1.94 -5.30 4.91
C ILE A 79 1.92 -6.63 4.15
N ALA A 80 0.86 -6.89 3.39
CA ALA A 80 0.76 -8.08 2.57
C ALA A 80 1.78 -8.09 1.42
N PHE A 81 1.92 -7.00 0.66
CA PHE A 81 2.98 -6.87 -0.33
C PHE A 81 4.35 -7.05 0.29
N ARG A 82 4.56 -6.48 1.48
CA ARG A 82 5.83 -6.60 2.17
C ARG A 82 6.13 -8.04 2.58
N TYR A 83 5.12 -8.78 3.03
CA TYR A 83 5.23 -10.21 3.26
C TYR A 83 5.56 -10.94 1.94
N MET A 84 4.85 -10.62 0.86
CA MET A 84 5.06 -11.23 -0.45
C MET A 84 6.47 -11.04 -1.00
N ASP A 85 7.00 -9.81 -0.88
CA ASP A 85 8.35 -9.44 -1.30
C ASP A 85 9.43 -10.20 -0.51
N VAL A 86 9.28 -10.30 0.82
CA VAL A 86 10.26 -10.99 1.69
C VAL A 86 10.27 -12.50 1.45
N HIS A 87 9.13 -13.06 1.04
CA HIS A 87 8.96 -14.49 0.81
C HIS A 87 9.13 -14.89 -0.68
N GLY A 88 9.40 -13.94 -1.57
CA GLY A 88 9.66 -14.20 -2.99
C GLY A 88 8.41 -14.57 -3.80
N TYR A 89 7.22 -14.20 -3.33
CA TYR A 89 5.98 -14.41 -4.08
C TYR A 89 5.84 -13.40 -5.24
N THR A 90 6.37 -12.19 -5.07
CA THR A 90 6.52 -11.18 -6.12
C THR A 90 7.86 -11.39 -6.83
N VAL A 91 7.86 -11.47 -8.16
CA VAL A 91 9.12 -11.55 -8.93
C VAL A 91 9.86 -10.22 -8.87
N THR A 92 9.12 -9.13 -9.03
CA THR A 92 9.61 -7.77 -8.81
C THR A 92 8.98 -7.23 -7.52
N PRO A 93 9.78 -7.00 -6.45
CA PRO A 93 9.25 -6.50 -5.19
C PRO A 93 8.43 -5.20 -5.30
N VAL A 94 7.22 -5.20 -4.74
CA VAL A 94 6.22 -4.12 -4.94
C VAL A 94 6.40 -2.96 -3.95
N VAL A 95 6.74 -3.26 -2.70
CA VAL A 95 6.91 -2.25 -1.64
C VAL A 95 8.32 -2.24 -1.06
N SER A 96 9.13 -3.24 -1.41
CA SER A 96 10.49 -3.41 -0.93
C SER A 96 11.49 -3.07 -2.02
N SER A 97 12.69 -2.60 -1.66
CA SER A 97 13.81 -2.55 -2.60
C SER A 97 14.37 -3.94 -2.93
N ALA A 98 15.23 -4.03 -3.95
CA ALA A 98 15.97 -5.25 -4.30
C ALA A 98 16.65 -5.95 -3.10
N ASP A 99 17.18 -5.19 -2.14
CA ASP A 99 17.50 -5.73 -0.81
C ASP A 99 16.31 -5.49 0.12
N PRO A 100 15.55 -6.53 0.52
CA PRO A 100 14.43 -6.35 1.43
C PRO A 100 14.86 -5.78 2.79
N LYS A 101 16.13 -5.85 3.20
CA LYS A 101 16.60 -5.28 4.47
C LYS A 101 16.75 -3.75 4.42
N ASN A 102 16.85 -3.16 3.23
CA ASN A 102 16.94 -1.72 3.06
C ASN A 102 15.55 -1.07 3.10
N VAL A 103 15.12 -0.61 4.28
CA VAL A 103 13.79 0.04 4.47
C VAL A 103 13.67 1.38 3.73
N ASN A 104 14.80 2.05 3.48
CA ASN A 104 14.81 3.36 2.84
C ASN A 104 15.05 3.28 1.32
N GLY A 105 15.26 2.08 0.79
CA GLY A 105 15.43 1.88 -0.64
C GLY A 105 14.12 2.12 -1.40
N LEU A 106 14.23 2.59 -2.64
CA LEU A 106 13.08 2.67 -3.52
C LEU A 106 12.52 1.28 -3.78
N PRO A 107 11.18 1.13 -3.87
CA PRO A 107 10.58 -0.13 -4.27
C PRO A 107 11.15 -0.64 -5.60
N GLU A 108 11.42 -1.94 -5.68
CA GLU A 108 12.06 -2.51 -6.87
C GLU A 108 11.16 -2.39 -8.10
N ILE A 109 9.83 -2.49 -7.94
CA ILE A 109 8.87 -2.29 -9.02
C ILE A 109 9.03 -0.93 -9.71
N LEU A 110 9.34 0.13 -8.96
CA LEU A 110 9.62 1.45 -9.52
C LEU A 110 11.00 1.50 -10.18
N THR A 111 12.00 0.91 -9.52
CA THR A 111 13.38 0.92 -10.03
C THR A 111 13.50 0.11 -11.33
N ALA A 112 12.78 -1.00 -11.45
CA ALA A 112 12.65 -1.83 -12.64
C ALA A 112 11.89 -1.10 -13.76
N ALA A 113 10.75 -0.46 -13.45
CA ALA A 113 9.99 0.32 -14.43
C ALA A 113 10.83 1.44 -15.06
N ARG A 114 11.70 2.11 -14.27
CA ARG A 114 12.66 3.11 -14.77
C ARG A 114 13.72 2.56 -15.71
N ARG A 115 13.95 1.24 -15.70
CA ARG A 115 14.82 0.53 -16.65
C ARG A 115 14.04 -0.07 -17.83
N GLY A 116 12.72 0.15 -17.90
CA GLY A 116 11.84 -0.50 -18.88
C GLY A 116 11.59 -1.97 -18.59
N GLU A 117 11.86 -2.43 -17.37
CA GLU A 117 11.69 -3.83 -16.96
C GLU A 117 10.35 -4.01 -16.24
N TYR A 118 9.49 -4.89 -16.77
CA TYR A 118 8.17 -5.19 -16.21
C TYR A 118 7.97 -6.70 -16.08
N ASP A 119 7.24 -7.11 -15.03
CA ASP A 119 6.77 -8.49 -14.90
C ASP A 119 5.60 -8.70 -15.87
N GLU A 120 5.83 -9.44 -16.96
CA GLU A 120 4.84 -9.73 -18.00
C GLU A 120 3.59 -10.47 -17.46
N ARG A 121 3.66 -11.10 -16.28
CA ARG A 121 2.46 -11.70 -15.65
C ARG A 121 1.53 -10.62 -15.09
N VAL A 122 2.09 -9.51 -14.65
CA VAL A 122 1.36 -8.38 -14.06
C VAL A 122 1.00 -7.35 -15.11
N PHE A 123 1.93 -7.01 -16.01
CA PHE A 123 1.83 -5.91 -16.97
C PHE A 123 1.70 -6.37 -18.43
N GLY A 124 1.60 -7.67 -18.69
CA GLY A 124 1.41 -8.20 -20.03
C GLY A 124 -0.01 -8.03 -20.55
N PRO A 125 -0.25 -8.38 -21.84
CA PRO A 125 -1.51 -8.12 -22.54
C PRO A 125 -2.71 -8.94 -22.02
N ALA A 126 -2.45 -9.93 -21.15
CA ALA A 126 -3.50 -10.72 -20.51
C ALA A 126 -4.40 -9.88 -19.57
N ILE A 127 -3.90 -8.75 -19.06
CA ILE A 127 -4.64 -7.84 -18.18
C ILE A 127 -4.65 -6.44 -18.81
N ARG A 128 -5.63 -6.18 -19.67
CA ARG A 128 -5.73 -4.91 -20.44
C ARG A 128 -5.65 -3.66 -19.56
N THR A 129 -6.25 -3.67 -18.37
CA THR A 129 -6.18 -2.54 -17.43
C THR A 129 -4.74 -2.26 -17.00
N ASN A 130 -3.94 -3.31 -16.77
CA ASN A 130 -2.54 -3.16 -16.36
C ASN A 130 -1.62 -2.78 -17.53
N GLU A 131 -1.93 -3.22 -18.74
CA GLU A 131 -1.25 -2.77 -19.96
C GLU A 131 -1.43 -1.25 -20.15
N ALA A 132 -2.66 -0.73 -20.01
CA ALA A 132 -2.92 0.71 -20.07
C ALA A 132 -2.21 1.47 -18.94
N ILE A 133 -2.13 0.88 -17.74
CA ILE A 133 -1.34 1.44 -16.63
C ILE A 133 0.14 1.50 -16.98
N ARG A 134 0.72 0.44 -17.56
CA ARG A 134 2.13 0.40 -18.01
C ARG A 134 2.42 1.54 -18.98
N GLN A 135 1.62 1.69 -20.03
CA GLN A 135 1.80 2.77 -21.02
C GLN A 135 1.76 4.15 -20.37
N ARG A 136 0.85 4.36 -19.41
CA ARG A 136 0.78 5.62 -18.67
C ARG A 136 1.97 5.84 -17.75
N VAL A 137 2.49 4.78 -17.11
CA VAL A 137 3.71 4.86 -16.30
C VAL A 137 4.91 5.23 -17.18
N GLU A 138 5.08 4.58 -18.32
CA GLU A 138 6.14 4.88 -19.29
C GLU A 138 6.06 6.36 -19.72
N ALA A 139 4.88 6.84 -20.14
CA ALA A 139 4.69 8.24 -20.53
C ALA A 139 4.97 9.25 -19.40
N ILE A 140 4.71 8.90 -18.12
CA ILE A 140 5.07 9.76 -16.98
C ILE A 140 6.58 9.77 -16.74
N LEU A 141 7.23 8.60 -16.84
CA LEU A 141 8.66 8.46 -16.58
C LEU A 141 9.53 9.07 -17.70
N ASP A 142 9.04 9.01 -18.94
CA ASP A 142 9.68 9.61 -20.12
C ASP A 142 9.47 11.13 -20.18
N GLY A 143 8.51 11.66 -19.42
CA GLY A 143 8.20 13.08 -19.32
C GLY A 143 7.15 13.58 -20.30
N ASP A 144 6.55 12.69 -21.10
CA ASP A 144 5.44 12.99 -22.00
C ASP A 144 4.19 13.47 -21.25
N ILE A 145 3.96 12.93 -20.04
CA ILE A 145 2.91 13.39 -19.12
C ILE A 145 3.55 14.13 -17.95
N THR A 146 3.34 15.44 -17.88
CA THR A 146 3.81 16.27 -16.76
C THR A 146 2.92 16.09 -15.54
N THR A 147 3.52 15.79 -14.39
CA THR A 147 2.85 15.72 -13.09
C THR A 147 3.70 16.41 -12.02
N ALA A 148 3.11 16.82 -10.89
CA ALA A 148 3.83 17.49 -9.81
C ALA A 148 4.88 16.60 -9.13
N ASP A 149 4.62 15.28 -9.05
CA ASP A 149 5.54 14.26 -8.57
C ASP A 149 5.51 13.05 -9.50
N PRO A 150 6.32 13.03 -10.58
CA PRO A 150 6.33 11.94 -11.55
C PRO A 150 6.67 10.58 -10.94
N GLN A 151 7.58 10.53 -9.96
CA GLN A 151 7.98 9.27 -9.33
C GLN A 151 6.87 8.72 -8.45
N GLY A 152 6.24 9.55 -7.62
CA GLY A 152 5.10 9.16 -6.80
C GLY A 152 3.90 8.75 -7.63
N ALA A 153 3.60 9.48 -8.71
CA ALA A 153 2.52 9.16 -9.63
C ALA A 153 2.74 7.82 -10.34
N ALA A 154 3.94 7.59 -10.89
CA ALA A 154 4.31 6.32 -11.49
C ALA A 154 4.24 5.17 -10.48
N TYR A 155 4.79 5.36 -9.28
CA TYR A 155 4.75 4.33 -8.25
C TYR A 155 3.34 3.96 -7.81
N GLY A 156 2.47 4.94 -7.64
CA GLY A 156 1.08 4.71 -7.30
C GLY A 156 0.35 3.86 -8.35
N LEU A 157 0.58 4.15 -9.63
CA LEU A 157 0.06 3.36 -10.74
C LEU A 157 0.60 1.92 -10.75
N LEU A 158 1.91 1.73 -10.53
CA LEU A 158 2.52 0.40 -10.42
C LEU A 158 1.92 -0.41 -9.26
N MET A 159 1.67 0.23 -8.12
CA MET A 159 1.03 -0.40 -6.96
C MET A 159 -0.42 -0.80 -7.26
N ALA A 160 -1.17 0.05 -7.98
CA ALA A 160 -2.52 -0.27 -8.42
C ALA A 160 -2.53 -1.49 -9.37
N ALA A 161 -1.62 -1.55 -10.35
CA ALA A 161 -1.49 -2.70 -11.25
C ALA A 161 -1.16 -3.99 -10.48
N ALA A 162 -0.27 -3.92 -9.48
CA ALA A 162 0.01 -5.05 -8.61
C ALA A 162 -1.24 -5.51 -7.83
N CYS A 163 -2.05 -4.58 -7.31
CA CYS A 163 -3.31 -4.92 -6.64
C CYS A 163 -4.27 -5.65 -7.60
N ASN A 164 -4.43 -5.14 -8.82
CA ASN A 164 -5.30 -5.74 -9.84
C ASN A 164 -4.90 -7.20 -10.15
N TYR A 165 -3.59 -7.47 -10.25
CA TYR A 165 -3.08 -8.83 -10.49
C TYR A 165 -3.38 -9.75 -9.30
N TRP A 166 -3.05 -9.31 -8.09
CA TRP A 166 -3.17 -10.13 -6.89
C TRP A 166 -4.61 -10.33 -6.41
N HIS A 167 -5.57 -9.52 -6.86
CA HIS A 167 -7.00 -9.75 -6.61
C HIS A 167 -7.43 -11.17 -6.97
N THR A 168 -6.94 -11.73 -8.09
CA THR A 168 -7.30 -13.09 -8.55
C THR A 168 -6.95 -14.18 -7.53
N SER A 169 -5.88 -13.98 -6.75
CA SER A 169 -5.39 -14.95 -5.76
C SER A 169 -5.80 -14.60 -4.33
N LEU A 170 -6.01 -13.30 -4.04
CA LEU A 170 -6.26 -12.75 -2.71
C LEU A 170 -7.41 -11.71 -2.74
N PRO A 171 -8.64 -12.11 -3.15
CA PRO A 171 -9.75 -11.19 -3.37
C PRO A 171 -10.29 -10.53 -2.08
N PHE A 172 -9.97 -11.09 -0.91
CA PHE A 172 -10.32 -10.52 0.39
C PHE A 172 -9.44 -9.33 0.80
N LEU A 173 -8.33 -9.12 0.11
CA LEU A 173 -7.31 -8.13 0.46
C LEU A 173 -7.14 -7.06 -0.63
N PHE A 174 -7.19 -7.48 -1.89
CA PHE A 174 -7.18 -6.61 -3.05
C PHE A 174 -8.56 -6.64 -3.68
N ASP A 175 -9.14 -5.46 -3.85
CA ASP A 175 -10.50 -5.34 -4.37
C ASP A 175 -10.53 -5.59 -5.88
N GLU A 176 -11.71 -5.96 -6.37
CA GLU A 176 -11.89 -6.31 -7.77
C GLU A 176 -11.58 -5.10 -8.67
N PRO A 177 -10.70 -5.26 -9.68
CA PRO A 177 -10.40 -4.18 -10.59
C PRO A 177 -11.63 -3.78 -11.41
N ASN A 178 -11.72 -2.50 -11.79
CA ASN A 178 -12.83 -1.93 -12.56
C ASN A 178 -14.19 -1.90 -11.82
N THR A 179 -14.19 -2.03 -10.49
CA THR A 179 -15.34 -1.72 -9.63
C THR A 179 -15.28 -0.30 -9.09
N ILE A 180 -16.39 0.19 -8.54
CA ILE A 180 -16.41 1.52 -7.92
C ILE A 180 -15.51 1.54 -6.67
N GLU A 181 -15.51 0.47 -5.88
CA GLU A 181 -14.66 0.32 -4.69
C GLU A 181 -13.18 0.29 -5.05
N GLY A 182 -12.80 -0.49 -6.08
CA GLY A 182 -11.42 -0.55 -6.57
C GLY A 182 -10.96 0.79 -7.16
N THR A 183 -11.86 1.53 -7.82
CA THR A 183 -11.55 2.89 -8.29
C THR A 183 -11.33 3.84 -7.12
N ILE A 184 -12.20 3.79 -6.10
CA ILE A 184 -12.05 4.61 -4.90
C ILE A 184 -10.73 4.32 -4.18
N ASP A 185 -10.29 3.06 -4.11
CA ASP A 185 -9.00 2.71 -3.52
C ASP A 185 -7.84 3.47 -4.17
N VAL A 186 -7.81 3.50 -5.52
CA VAL A 186 -6.78 4.21 -6.28
C VAL A 186 -6.88 5.73 -6.06
N VAL A 187 -8.10 6.27 -6.04
CA VAL A 187 -8.35 7.70 -5.77
C VAL A 187 -7.89 8.11 -4.38
N LEU A 188 -8.10 7.26 -3.37
CA LEU A 188 -7.73 7.47 -1.97
C LEU A 188 -6.40 6.79 -1.60
N MET A 189 -5.55 6.49 -2.60
CA MET A 189 -4.21 5.97 -2.36
C MET A 189 -3.36 6.98 -1.57
N PRO A 190 -2.63 6.57 -0.52
CA PRO A 190 -1.88 7.52 0.31
C PRO A 190 -0.91 8.35 -0.53
N GLN A 191 -0.83 9.65 -0.26
CA GLN A 191 0.18 10.50 -0.89
C GLN A 191 1.58 10.26 -0.30
N ASN A 192 2.61 10.73 -1.00
CA ASN A 192 3.99 10.78 -0.51
C ASN A 192 4.56 9.41 -0.08
N LEU A 193 4.12 8.31 -0.70
CA LEU A 193 4.55 6.94 -0.37
C LEU A 193 6.07 6.74 -0.45
N LEU A 194 6.78 7.52 -1.28
CA LEU A 194 8.23 7.42 -1.46
C LEU A 194 9.04 8.38 -0.57
N ALA A 195 8.38 9.35 0.07
CA ALA A 195 9.05 10.38 0.87
C ALA A 195 9.79 9.80 2.09
N ASP A 196 10.72 10.58 2.63
CA ASP A 196 11.34 10.26 3.91
C ASP A 196 10.29 10.30 5.03
N GLY A 197 10.23 9.25 5.86
CA GLY A 197 9.18 9.10 6.87
C GLY A 197 7.79 8.79 6.28
N SER A 198 7.71 8.32 5.02
CA SER A 198 6.44 8.01 4.38
C SER A 198 5.61 6.96 5.12
N PRO A 199 4.27 6.95 4.90
CA PRO A 199 3.41 5.90 5.42
C PRO A 199 3.86 4.49 5.02
N LEU A 200 4.42 4.35 3.81
CA LEU A 200 5.01 3.11 3.32
C LEU A 200 6.16 2.64 4.20
N ARG A 201 7.13 3.53 4.49
CA ARG A 201 8.30 3.19 5.30
C ARG A 201 7.92 2.88 6.74
N GLU A 202 6.98 3.63 7.32
CA GLU A 202 6.48 3.34 8.67
C GLU A 202 5.76 1.99 8.74
N ALA A 203 4.93 1.65 7.75
CA ALA A 203 4.28 0.35 7.67
C ALA A 203 5.30 -0.80 7.53
N ILE A 204 6.33 -0.64 6.69
CA ILE A 204 7.36 -1.67 6.51
C ILE A 204 8.15 -1.91 7.80
N LYS A 205 8.47 -0.85 8.59
CA LYS A 205 9.16 -0.98 9.89
C LYS A 205 8.42 -1.89 10.86
N VAL A 206 7.08 -1.84 10.88
CA VAL A 206 6.24 -2.72 11.72
C VAL A 206 6.49 -4.19 11.37
N SER A 207 6.50 -4.53 10.08
CA SER A 207 6.67 -5.92 9.61
C SER A 207 8.03 -6.52 9.99
N MET A 208 9.12 -5.75 9.89
CA MET A 208 10.48 -6.24 10.13
C MET A 208 10.71 -6.68 11.58
N ARG A 209 10.15 -5.93 12.54
CA ARG A 209 10.32 -6.25 13.96
C ARG A 209 9.44 -7.42 14.40
N CYS A 210 8.25 -7.54 13.82
CA CYS A 210 7.40 -8.72 14.02
C CYS A 210 8.15 -9.99 13.55
N GLY A 211 8.71 -9.98 12.33
CA GLY A 211 9.47 -11.10 11.79
C GLY A 211 10.76 -11.44 12.55
N ARG A 212 11.50 -10.44 13.08
CA ARG A 212 12.65 -10.70 13.97
C ARG A 212 12.23 -11.39 15.26
N SER A 213 11.12 -10.97 15.86
CA SER A 213 10.61 -11.56 17.10
C SER A 213 10.18 -13.03 16.91
N GLU A 214 9.59 -13.36 15.76
CA GLU A 214 9.20 -14.73 15.42
C GLU A 214 10.40 -15.64 15.13
N ARG A 215 11.41 -15.16 14.37
CA ARG A 215 12.66 -15.90 14.16
C ARG A 215 13.37 -16.18 15.48
N GLN A 216 13.41 -15.21 16.40
CA GLN A 216 14.01 -15.42 17.72
C GLN A 216 13.25 -16.46 18.55
N ARG A 217 11.91 -16.51 18.46
CA ARG A 217 11.09 -17.56 19.10
C ARG A 217 11.29 -18.94 18.45
N ARG A 218 11.40 -19.03 17.12
CA ARG A 218 11.69 -20.30 16.43
C ARG A 218 13.08 -20.83 16.78
N ASN A 219 14.10 -19.96 16.82
CA ASN A 219 15.44 -20.34 17.23
C ASN A 219 15.51 -20.76 18.70
N HIS A 220 14.74 -20.14 19.60
CA HIS A 220 14.63 -20.60 21.00
C HIS A 220 13.89 -21.94 21.14
N ARG A 221 12.90 -22.25 20.29
CA ARG A 221 12.26 -23.58 20.28
C ARG A 221 13.15 -24.67 19.71
N LEU A 222 14.02 -24.34 18.75
CA LEU A 222 15.03 -25.25 18.20
C LEU A 222 16.27 -25.41 19.11
N ALA A 223 16.43 -24.54 20.12
CA ALA A 223 17.52 -24.56 21.09
C ALA A 223 17.11 -25.16 22.46
N LEU A 224 15.96 -25.83 22.56
CA LEU A 224 15.68 -26.70 23.70
C LEU A 224 16.54 -27.96 23.55
N PRO A 225 17.48 -28.25 24.47
CA PRO A 225 18.28 -29.46 24.40
C PRO A 225 17.37 -30.68 24.55
N VAL A 226 17.65 -31.69 23.76
CA VAL A 226 17.31 -33.10 24.05
C VAL A 226 17.89 -33.41 25.43
N LEU A 227 17.12 -33.19 26.49
CA LEU A 227 17.46 -33.67 27.83
C LEU A 227 17.17 -35.17 27.83
N HIS A 228 18.25 -35.93 27.65
CA HIS A 228 18.38 -37.35 27.95
C HIS A 228 17.53 -37.74 29.17
N ARG A 229 16.54 -38.61 28.99
CA ARG A 229 16.10 -39.51 30.05
C ARG A 229 17.10 -40.65 30.14
N THR A 230 18.12 -40.46 30.96
CA THR A 230 18.81 -41.56 31.65
C THR A 230 18.46 -41.45 33.12
N THR A 231 17.69 -42.42 33.61
CA THR A 231 17.67 -42.85 35.01
C THR A 231 16.93 -44.18 35.05
N GLN A 232 17.72 -45.26 34.95
CA GLN A 232 17.42 -46.50 35.66
C GLN A 232 17.86 -46.31 37.12
N GLY A 233 17.06 -46.85 38.04
CA GLY A 233 17.25 -46.87 39.48
C GLY A 233 15.96 -47.34 40.12
#